data_AF-A0A402ARV6-F1
#
_entry.id   AF-A0A402ARV6-F1
#
_cell.length_a   1.000
_cell.length_b   1.000
_cell.length_c   1.000
_cell.angle_alpha   90.00
_cell.angle_beta   90.00
_cell.angle_gamma   90.00
#
_symmetry.space_group_name_H-M   'P 1'
#
loop_
_entity.id
_entity.type
_entity.pdbx_description
1 polymer ?
#
loop_
_entity_poly.entity_id
_entity_poly.type
_entity_poly.pdbx_seq_one_letter_code
_entity_poly.pdbx_strand_id
1 'polypeptide(L)'
;MLYRAVQAKVEPQVVELSATNAPELLKGSALVVDAFDNVQARAAVSQAIRAASLPCLHIGFSGDGLYGNGLWEPRYQVPQEVPGDPCDYPLTRPLALMLSALAARTITDFFRLGQAHDFELTWNDLKVQYRQ
;
A
#
# COMPACT_ATOMS: atom_id res chain seq x y z
N MET A 1 -11.00 19.23 5.76
CA MET A 1 -12.08 18.87 6.71
C MET A 1 -11.79 17.61 7.53
N LEU A 2 -11.01 16.64 7.05
CA LEU A 2 -10.67 15.41 7.81
C LEU A 2 -9.84 15.67 9.09
N TYR A 3 -8.74 16.43 8.99
CA TYR A 3 -7.90 16.79 10.14
C TYR A 3 -8.69 17.43 11.29
N ARG A 4 -9.63 18.34 10.98
CA ARG A 4 -10.46 18.99 12.01
C ARG A 4 -11.42 18.03 12.70
N ALA A 5 -11.82 16.96 12.03
CA ALA A 5 -12.75 15.97 12.57
C ALA A 5 -12.06 14.93 13.46
N VAL A 6 -10.83 14.51 13.11
CA VAL A 6 -10.12 13.44 13.84
C VAL A 6 -8.88 13.91 14.60
N GLN A 7 -8.42 15.14 14.38
CA GLN A 7 -7.20 15.72 14.94
C GLN A 7 -5.93 14.88 14.70
N ALA A 8 -5.95 14.01 13.69
CA ALA A 8 -4.84 13.13 13.34
C ALA A 8 -3.63 13.98 12.91
N LYS A 9 -2.53 13.91 13.67
CA LYS A 9 -1.29 14.59 13.32
C LYS A 9 -0.66 13.91 12.10
N VAL A 10 -0.25 14.69 11.12
CA VAL A 10 0.52 14.22 9.96
C VAL A 10 1.88 14.90 10.00
N GLU A 11 2.93 14.09 10.05
CA GLU A 11 4.31 14.56 10.04
C GLU A 11 5.00 14.07 8.77
N PRO A 12 5.16 14.93 7.74
CA PRO A 12 5.87 14.54 6.54
C PRO A 12 7.36 14.42 6.82
N GLN A 13 7.99 13.37 6.29
CA GLN A 13 9.43 13.17 6.29
C GLN A 13 9.93 13.28 4.85
N VAL A 14 10.75 14.28 4.56
CA VAL A 14 11.32 14.51 3.22
C VAL A 14 12.70 13.84 3.16
N VAL A 15 12.69 12.51 3.09
CA VAL A 15 13.89 11.67 3.04
C VAL A 15 13.66 10.53 2.06
N GLU A 16 14.71 10.15 1.32
CA GLU A 16 14.67 8.92 0.54
C GLU A 16 14.74 7.72 1.48
N LEU A 17 13.78 6.80 1.36
CA LEU A 17 13.80 5.56 2.15
C LEU A 17 14.77 4.57 1.52
N SER A 18 15.72 4.07 2.30
CA SER A 18 16.66 3.04 1.89
C SER A 18 16.86 2.00 2.98
N ALA A 19 17.56 0.92 2.68
CA ALA A 19 17.84 -0.14 3.66
C ALA A 19 18.62 0.36 4.89
N THR A 20 19.37 1.47 4.76
CA THR A 20 20.20 2.00 5.86
C THR A 20 19.39 2.83 6.86
N ASN A 21 18.29 3.46 6.45
CA ASN A 21 17.49 4.33 7.31
C ASN A 21 16.10 3.76 7.66
N ALA A 22 15.60 2.77 6.89
CA ALA A 22 14.28 2.18 7.12
C ALA A 22 14.09 1.63 8.55
N PRO A 23 15.06 0.93 9.18
CA PRO A 23 14.86 0.43 10.54
C PRO A 23 14.58 1.53 11.58
N GLU A 24 15.27 2.67 11.48
CA GLU A 24 15.09 3.77 12.42
C GLU A 24 13.82 4.57 12.10
N LEU A 25 13.55 4.84 10.80
CA LEU A 25 12.37 5.59 10.38
C LEU A 25 11.04 4.87 10.68
N LEU A 26 11.04 3.53 10.64
CA LEU A 26 9.83 2.72 10.86
C LEU A 26 9.65 2.29 12.32
N LYS A 27 10.67 2.51 13.16
CA LYS A 27 10.70 2.07 14.56
C LYS A 27 9.52 2.60 15.36
N GLY A 28 8.92 1.73 16.17
CA GLY A 28 7.81 2.10 17.07
C GLY A 28 6.46 2.31 16.37
N SER A 29 6.39 2.10 15.05
CA SER A 29 5.12 2.13 14.32
C SER A 29 4.20 1.00 14.80
N ALA A 30 2.93 1.32 15.08
CA ALA A 30 1.92 0.31 15.36
C ALA A 30 1.50 -0.47 14.11
N LEU A 31 1.68 0.14 12.93
CA LEU A 31 1.44 -0.41 11.61
C LEU A 31 2.25 0.40 10.59
N VAL A 32 2.89 -0.29 9.64
CA VAL A 32 3.48 0.31 8.45
C VAL A 32 2.54 0.09 7.26
N VAL A 33 2.33 1.14 6.46
CA VAL A 33 1.60 1.04 5.19
C VAL A 33 2.58 1.40 4.09
N ASP A 34 2.94 0.41 3.27
CA ASP A 34 3.84 0.57 2.14
C ASP A 34 3.05 0.76 0.84
N ALA A 35 3.23 1.92 0.23
CA ALA A 35 2.68 2.27 -1.08
C ALA A 35 3.76 2.82 -2.04
N PHE A 36 5.02 2.42 -1.88
CA PHE A 36 6.10 2.84 -2.76
C PHE A 36 5.90 2.32 -4.19
N ASP A 37 6.38 3.03 -5.19
CA ASP A 37 6.30 2.67 -6.60
C ASP A 37 7.55 1.92 -7.11
N ASN A 38 8.57 1.78 -6.27
CA ASN A 38 9.86 1.22 -6.64
C ASN A 38 10.25 0.01 -5.78
N VAL A 39 10.97 -0.92 -6.40
CA VAL A 39 11.39 -2.19 -5.80
C VAL A 39 12.34 -1.97 -4.64
N GLN A 40 13.22 -0.97 -4.74
CA GLN A 40 14.28 -0.68 -3.77
C GLN A 40 13.70 -0.27 -2.41
N ALA A 41 12.74 0.66 -2.39
CA ALA A 41 12.07 1.09 -1.16
C ALA A 41 11.19 -0.04 -0.59
N ARG A 42 10.45 -0.77 -1.43
CA ARG A 42 9.64 -1.93 -1.00
C ARG A 42 10.50 -3.00 -0.32
N ALA A 43 11.69 -3.28 -0.87
CA ALA A 43 12.64 -4.22 -0.28
C ALA A 43 13.16 -3.72 1.08
N ALA A 44 13.50 -2.43 1.17
CA ALA A 44 13.96 -1.82 2.41
C ALA A 44 12.89 -1.87 3.52
N VAL A 45 11.63 -1.56 3.20
CA VAL A 45 10.50 -1.71 4.15
C VAL A 45 10.36 -3.16 4.59
N SER A 46 10.24 -4.10 3.65
CA SER A 46 10.02 -5.52 3.94
C SER A 46 11.14 -6.10 4.82
N GLN A 47 12.40 -5.78 4.53
CA GLN A 47 13.52 -6.19 5.37
C GLN A 47 13.43 -5.62 6.79
N ALA A 48 13.18 -4.31 6.91
CA ALA A 48 13.15 -3.62 8.20
C ALA A 48 11.99 -4.10 9.09
N ILE A 49 10.78 -4.22 8.53
CA ILE A 49 9.60 -4.64 9.30
C ILE A 49 9.71 -6.10 9.73
N ARG A 50 10.27 -6.99 8.90
CA ARG A 50 10.49 -8.42 9.26
C ARG A 50 11.47 -8.53 10.41
N ALA A 51 12.58 -7.79 10.35
CA ALA A 51 13.56 -7.77 11.43
C ALA A 51 12.98 -7.22 12.75
N ALA A 52 12.09 -6.22 12.67
CA ALA A 52 11.46 -5.61 13.83
C ALA A 52 10.15 -6.31 14.26
N SER A 53 9.69 -7.34 13.53
CA SER A 53 8.39 -7.99 13.72
C SER A 53 7.21 -7.00 13.75
N LEU A 54 7.25 -5.97 12.90
CA LEU A 54 6.19 -4.97 12.79
C LEU A 54 5.14 -5.42 11.77
N PRO A 55 3.84 -5.19 12.03
CA PRO A 55 2.81 -5.41 11.04
C PRO A 55 2.98 -4.41 9.88
N CYS A 56 2.89 -4.92 8.65
CA CYS A 56 2.99 -4.12 7.45
C CYS A 56 1.98 -4.58 6.41
N LEU A 57 1.29 -3.61 5.80
CA LEU A 57 0.43 -3.80 4.64
C LEU A 57 1.10 -3.15 3.42
N HIS A 58 1.43 -3.97 2.42
CA HIS A 58 1.97 -3.50 1.15
C HIS A 58 0.84 -3.38 0.14
N ILE A 59 0.66 -2.21 -0.45
CA ILE A 59 -0.40 -1.90 -1.41
C ILE A 59 0.28 -1.52 -2.73
N GLY A 60 -0.22 -2.04 -3.84
CA GLY A 60 0.31 -1.72 -5.16
C GLY A 60 -0.63 -2.10 -6.29
N PHE A 61 -0.23 -1.76 -7.50
CA PHE A 61 -0.93 -2.14 -8.73
C PHE A 61 0.06 -2.47 -9.84
N SER A 62 -0.40 -3.24 -10.81
CA SER A 62 0.37 -3.67 -11.96
C SER A 62 0.66 -2.53 -12.93
N GLY A 63 1.73 -2.68 -13.71
CA GLY A 63 2.16 -1.75 -14.76
C GLY A 63 1.10 -1.44 -15.83
N ASP A 64 0.16 -2.35 -16.06
CA ASP A 64 -0.93 -2.16 -17.01
C ASP A 64 -2.15 -1.45 -16.40
N GLY A 65 -2.14 -1.17 -15.08
CA GLY A 65 -3.24 -0.55 -14.36
C GLY A 65 -4.52 -1.37 -14.31
N LEU A 66 -4.45 -2.69 -14.56
CA LEU A 66 -5.60 -3.61 -14.60
C LEU A 66 -5.80 -4.44 -13.32
N TYR A 67 -4.76 -4.53 -12.48
CA TYR A 67 -4.76 -5.30 -11.25
C TYR A 67 -4.13 -4.49 -10.12
N GLY A 68 -4.64 -4.64 -8.91
CA GLY A 68 -3.98 -4.18 -7.71
C GLY A 68 -4.34 -5.02 -6.49
N ASN A 69 -3.53 -4.88 -5.45
CA ASN A 69 -3.67 -5.70 -4.25
C ASN A 69 -3.19 -4.97 -3.00
N GLY A 70 -3.53 -5.58 -1.86
CA GLY A 70 -2.96 -5.29 -0.56
C GLY A 70 -2.58 -6.60 0.10
N LEU A 71 -1.31 -6.77 0.42
CA LEU A 71 -0.76 -7.99 1.00
C LEU A 71 -0.07 -7.69 2.33
N TRP A 72 -0.40 -8.47 3.35
CA TRP A 72 0.25 -8.37 4.65
C TRP A 72 1.52 -9.20 4.71
N GLU A 73 2.50 -8.72 5.49
CA GLU A 73 3.64 -9.54 5.90
C GLU A 73 3.17 -10.65 6.87
N PRO A 74 3.75 -11.87 6.82
CA PRO A 74 4.95 -12.28 6.06
C PRO A 74 4.67 -12.80 4.63
N ARG A 75 3.43 -12.72 4.12
CA ARG A 75 3.05 -13.32 2.83
C ARG A 75 3.50 -12.49 1.63
N TYR A 76 3.71 -11.20 1.83
CA TYR A 76 4.20 -10.31 0.80
C TYR A 76 5.55 -10.77 0.23
N GLN A 77 5.69 -10.66 -1.09
CA GLN A 77 6.97 -10.85 -1.77
C GLN A 77 7.29 -9.58 -2.55
N VAL A 78 8.53 -9.12 -2.44
CA VAL A 78 9.00 -7.97 -3.20
C VAL A 78 8.87 -8.29 -4.69
N PRO A 79 8.15 -7.48 -5.48
CA PRO A 79 7.97 -7.74 -6.90
C PRO A 79 9.29 -7.59 -7.66
N GLN A 80 9.38 -8.25 -8.81
CA GLN A 80 10.45 -7.96 -9.77
C GLN A 80 10.16 -6.64 -10.48
N GLU A 81 11.22 -5.95 -10.90
CA GLU A 81 11.10 -4.75 -11.70
C GLU A 81 10.53 -5.10 -13.08
N VAL A 82 9.45 -4.43 -13.48
CA VAL A 82 8.78 -4.64 -14.77
C VAL A 82 8.90 -3.35 -15.58
N PRO A 83 9.28 -3.42 -16.87
CA PRO A 83 9.33 -2.23 -17.73
C PRO A 83 7.95 -1.60 -17.94
N GLY A 84 7.89 -0.27 -17.94
CA GLY A 84 6.69 0.52 -18.22
C GLY A 84 6.37 1.52 -17.10
N ASP A 85 5.63 2.58 -17.43
CA ASP A 85 5.10 3.50 -16.42
C ASP A 85 3.70 3.02 -15.98
N PRO A 86 3.53 2.49 -14.75
CA PRO A 86 2.23 2.06 -14.23
C PRO A 86 1.17 3.18 -14.24
N CYS A 87 1.59 4.44 -14.35
CA CYS A 87 0.72 5.61 -14.35
C CYS A 87 0.19 6.01 -15.72
N ASP A 88 0.62 5.35 -16.81
CA ASP A 88 0.21 5.70 -18.18
C ASP A 88 -1.19 5.18 -18.55
N TYR A 89 -1.77 4.26 -17.76
CA TYR A 89 -3.12 3.75 -18.03
C TYR A 89 -4.23 4.72 -17.55
N PRO A 90 -5.25 5.04 -18.37
CA PRO A 90 -6.26 6.06 -18.02
C PRO A 90 -7.02 5.82 -16.72
N LEU A 91 -7.23 4.55 -16.32
CA LEU A 91 -7.94 4.22 -15.08
C LEU A 91 -7.03 3.96 -13.88
N THR A 92 -5.72 4.22 -13.98
CA THR A 92 -4.79 4.05 -12.84
C THR A 92 -5.20 4.93 -11.64
N ARG A 93 -5.66 6.17 -11.87
CA ARG A 93 -6.11 7.04 -10.77
C ARG A 93 -7.37 6.52 -10.06
N PRO A 94 -8.45 6.14 -10.79
CA PRO A 94 -9.56 5.39 -10.19
C PRO A 94 -9.12 4.14 -9.44
N LEU A 95 -8.16 3.38 -9.97
CA LEU A 95 -7.66 2.16 -9.33
C LEU A 95 -7.01 2.50 -7.99
N ALA A 96 -6.10 3.47 -7.96
CA ALA A 96 -5.43 3.93 -6.76
C ALA A 96 -6.41 4.40 -5.67
N LEU A 97 -7.50 5.08 -6.06
CA LEU A 97 -8.57 5.47 -5.13
C LEU A 97 -9.29 4.24 -4.54
N MET A 98 -9.63 3.27 -5.37
CA MET A 98 -10.27 2.02 -4.91
C MET A 98 -9.35 1.23 -3.99
N LEU A 99 -8.07 1.07 -4.34
CA LEU A 99 -7.08 0.37 -3.51
C LEU A 99 -6.87 1.08 -2.17
N SER A 100 -6.85 2.42 -2.17
CA SER A 100 -6.76 3.21 -0.93
C SER A 100 -7.97 2.99 -0.02
N ALA A 101 -9.18 2.88 -0.59
CA ALA A 101 -10.39 2.60 0.17
C ALA A 101 -10.41 1.17 0.75
N LEU A 102 -9.98 0.19 -0.03
CA LEU A 102 -9.83 -1.20 0.42
C LEU A 102 -8.78 -1.29 1.53
N ALA A 103 -7.64 -0.63 1.38
CA ALA A 103 -6.61 -0.56 2.42
C ALA A 103 -7.13 0.09 3.71
N ALA A 104 -7.85 1.22 3.62
CA ALA A 104 -8.44 1.85 4.81
C ALA A 104 -9.41 0.90 5.53
N ARG A 105 -10.16 0.09 4.78
CA ARG A 105 -11.04 -0.93 5.35
C ARG A 105 -10.26 -2.05 6.03
N THR A 106 -9.24 -2.62 5.39
CA THR A 106 -8.47 -3.72 5.99
C THR A 106 -7.65 -3.27 7.20
N ILE A 107 -7.12 -2.04 7.17
CA ILE A 107 -6.48 -1.41 8.33
C ILE A 107 -7.46 -1.24 9.50
N THR A 108 -8.70 -0.87 9.19
CA THR A 108 -9.76 -0.76 10.22
C THR A 108 -10.08 -2.13 10.83
N ASP A 109 -10.21 -3.16 10.00
CA ASP A 109 -10.45 -4.53 10.49
C ASP A 109 -9.26 -5.04 11.32
N PHE A 110 -8.02 -4.70 10.94
CA PHE A 110 -6.81 -5.02 11.71
C PHE A 110 -6.86 -4.42 13.11
N PHE A 111 -7.11 -3.12 13.25
CA PHE A 111 -7.15 -2.48 14.57
C PHE A 111 -8.39 -2.85 15.39
N ARG A 112 -9.55 -3.07 14.77
CA ARG A 112 -10.81 -3.34 15.49
C ARG A 112 -11.01 -4.80 15.82
N LEU A 113 -10.60 -5.71 14.94
CA LEU A 113 -10.87 -7.14 15.02
C LEU A 113 -9.61 -7.98 15.21
N GLY A 114 -8.42 -7.39 15.06
CA GLY A 114 -7.15 -8.14 15.06
C GLY A 114 -6.95 -8.97 13.80
N GLN A 115 -7.66 -8.66 12.70
CA GLN A 115 -7.67 -9.46 11.48
C GLN A 115 -6.92 -8.76 10.34
N ALA A 116 -5.90 -9.43 9.81
CA ALA A 116 -5.10 -8.97 8.68
C ALA A 116 -5.62 -9.62 7.38
N HIS A 117 -6.54 -8.93 6.69
CA HIS A 117 -7.10 -9.38 5.42
C HIS A 117 -6.24 -8.89 4.24
N ASP A 118 -5.77 -9.84 3.43
CA ASP A 118 -5.27 -9.53 2.09
C ASP A 118 -6.46 -9.16 1.17
N PHE A 119 -6.20 -8.41 0.11
CA PHE A 119 -7.19 -8.13 -0.92
C PHE A 119 -6.58 -8.02 -2.30
N GLU A 120 -7.41 -8.26 -3.31
CA GLU A 120 -7.08 -8.07 -4.72
C GLU A 120 -8.26 -7.37 -5.41
N LEU A 121 -7.95 -6.65 -6.48
CA LEU A 121 -8.92 -5.95 -7.29
C LEU A 121 -8.45 -5.99 -8.74
N THR A 122 -9.33 -6.40 -9.66
CA THR A 122 -9.10 -6.25 -11.09
C THR A 122 -10.27 -5.56 -11.76
N TRP A 123 -10.00 -4.76 -12.78
CA TRP A 123 -11.05 -4.17 -13.62
C TRP A 123 -11.84 -5.22 -14.39
N ASN A 124 -11.28 -6.40 -14.65
CA ASN A 124 -12.01 -7.47 -15.33
C ASN A 124 -13.18 -8.01 -14.49
N ASP A 125 -13.10 -7.90 -13.17
CA ASP A 125 -14.18 -8.27 -12.25
C ASP A 125 -15.23 -7.15 -12.13
N LEU A 126 -14.88 -5.93 -12.56
CA LEU A 126 -15.66 -4.73 -12.34
C LEU A 126 -16.37 -4.31 -13.64
N LYS A 127 -17.56 -4.85 -13.84
CA LYS A 127 -18.39 -4.51 -15.00
C LYS A 127 -19.01 -3.12 -14.87
N VAL A 128 -18.59 -2.18 -15.72
CA VAL A 128 -19.23 -0.86 -15.86
C VAL A 128 -20.12 -0.84 -17.09
N GLN A 129 -21.42 -0.53 -16.91
CA GLN A 129 -22.35 -0.32 -18.02
C GLN A 129 -22.73 1.16 -18.10
N TYR A 130 -22.37 1.81 -19.21
CA TYR A 130 -22.91 3.13 -19.54
C TYR A 130 -24.25 2.95 -20.26
N ARG A 131 -25.28 3.65 -19.81
CA ARG A 131 -26.56 3.75 -20.52
C ARG A 131 -26.74 5.21 -20.94
N GLN A 132 -27.22 5.40 -22.16
CA GLN A 132 -27.66 6.71 -22.67
C GLN A 132 -29.03 7.05 -22.11
#